data_AF-A0A7X7VQP2-F1
#
_entry.id   AF-A0A7X7VQP2-F1
#
_cell.length_a   1.000
_cell.length_b   1.000
_cell.length_c   1.000
_cell.angle_alpha   90.00
_cell.angle_beta   90.00
_cell.angle_gamma   90.00
#
_symmetry.space_group_name_H-M   'P 1'
#
loop_
_entity.id
_entity.type
_entity.pdbx_description
1 polymer ?
#
loop_
_entity_poly.entity_id
_entity_poly.type
_entity_poly.pdbx_seq_one_letter_code
_entity_poly.pdbx_strand_id
1 'polypeptide(L)' 'KRLDTYRSQTSPLVEYYRGHGILKKVDGARPADEVYADVKELLGL' A
#
# COMPACT_ATOMS: atom_id res chain seq x y z
N LYS A 1 -14.55 4.14 -17.19
CA LYS A 1 -14.92 5.20 -16.22
C LYS A 1 -14.37 4.99 -14.79
N ARG A 2 -14.60 3.87 -14.08
CA ARG A 2 -13.98 3.68 -12.73
C ARG A 2 -12.46 3.43 -12.74
N LEU A 3 -11.95 2.72 -13.75
CA LEU A 3 -10.51 2.45 -13.89
C LEU A 3 -9.69 3.68 -14.29
N ASP A 4 -10.28 4.61 -15.05
CA ASP A 4 -9.63 5.85 -15.49
C ASP A 4 -9.39 6.82 -14.33
N THR A 5 -10.38 6.96 -13.43
CA THR A 5 -10.24 7.78 -12.21
C THR A 5 -9.14 7.24 -11.28
N TYR A 6 -9.00 5.91 -11.17
CA TYR A 6 -7.94 5.29 -10.39
C TYR A 6 -6.54 5.57 -10.97
N ARG A 7 -6.41 5.45 -12.31
CA ARG A 7 -5.14 5.72 -12.99
C ARG A 7 -4.71 7.18 -12.91
N SER A 8 -5.66 8.13 -12.94
CA SER A 8 -5.34 9.57 -12.92
C SER A 8 -5.12 10.15 -11.53
N GLN A 9 -5.83 9.66 -10.50
CA GLN A 9 -5.78 10.27 -9.15
C GLN A 9 -5.07 9.41 -8.11
N THR A 10 -4.99 8.09 -8.29
CA THR A 10 -4.47 7.17 -7.25
C THR A 10 -3.05 6.67 -7.55
N SER A 11 -2.67 6.51 -8.82
CA SER A 11 -1.29 6.17 -9.21
C SER A 11 -0.21 7.16 -8.70
N PRO A 12 -0.44 8.49 -8.64
CA PRO A 12 0.57 9.43 -8.15
C PRO A 12 0.91 9.27 -6.66
N LEU A 13 0.00 8.69 -5.87
CA LEU A 13 0.20 8.52 -4.43
C LEU A 13 1.29 7.49 -4.12
N VAL A 14 1.36 6.40 -4.89
CA VAL A 14 2.38 5.37 -4.69
C VAL A 14 3.78 5.94 -4.94
N GLU A 15 3.96 6.71 -6.01
CA GLU A 15 5.25 7.35 -6.30
C GLU A 15 5.56 8.50 -5.35
N TYR A 16 4.54 9.24 -4.88
CA TYR A 16 4.71 10.20 -3.80
C TYR A 16 5.26 9.54 -2.53
N TYR A 17 4.62 8.48 -2.03
CA TYR A 17 5.09 7.77 -0.83
C TYR A 17 6.45 7.07 -1.04
N ARG A 18 6.74 6.60 -2.27
CA ARG A 18 8.05 6.03 -2.63
C ARG A 18 9.14 7.09 -2.60
N GLY A 19 8.90 8.27 -3.18
CA GLY A 19 9.84 9.39 -3.18
C GLY A 19 10.16 9.94 -1.79
N HIS A 20 9.24 9.78 -0.83
CA HIS A 20 9.43 10.19 0.56
C HIS A 20 9.99 9.07 1.46
N GLY A 21 10.27 7.87 0.91
CA GLY A 21 10.85 6.75 1.67
C GLY A 21 9.94 6.12 2.72
N ILE A 22 8.65 6.48 2.77
CA ILE A 22 7.68 6.01 3.77
C ILE A 22 6.76 4.90 3.26
N LEU A 23 6.89 4.50 2.00
CA LEU A 23 6.11 3.41 1.42
C LEU A 23 6.54 2.05 2.02
N LYS A 24 5.65 1.43 2.80
CA LYS A 24 5.77 0.02 3.21
C LYS A 24 4.99 -0.87 2.24
N LYS A 25 5.58 -1.98 1.81
CA LYS A 25 4.95 -2.97 0.92
C LYS A 25 4.56 -4.19 1.74
N VAL A 26 3.35 -4.70 1.50
CA VAL A 26 2.80 -5.91 2.12
C VAL A 26 2.26 -6.81 1.03
N ASP A 27 2.46 -8.11 1.14
CA ASP A 27 1.87 -9.11 0.25
C ASP A 27 0.43 -9.44 0.70
N GLY A 28 -0.54 -8.99 -0.08
CA GLY A 28 -1.97 -9.21 0.19
C GLY A 28 -2.51 -10.56 -0.28
N ALA A 29 -1.70 -11.43 -0.90
CA ALA A 29 -2.13 -12.74 -1.38
C ALA A 29 -2.09 -13.84 -0.30
N ARG A 30 -1.83 -13.46 0.95
CA ARG A 30 -1.72 -14.33 2.14
C ARG A 30 -3.01 -14.33 2.97
N PRO A 31 -3.19 -15.27 3.92
CA PRO A 31 -4.29 -15.23 4.87
C PRO A 31 -4.36 -13.89 5.62
N ALA A 32 -5.58 -13.41 5.89
CA ALA A 32 -5.81 -12.07 6.46
C ALA A 32 -5.08 -11.83 7.79
N ASP A 33 -4.98 -12.86 8.63
CA ASP A 33 -4.29 -12.77 9.92
C ASP A 33 -2.77 -12.54 9.75
N GLU A 34 -2.16 -13.18 8.76
CA GLU A 34 -0.74 -13.00 8.43
C GLU A 34 -0.49 -11.58 7.87
N VAL A 35 -1.36 -11.12 6.97
CA VAL A 35 -1.29 -9.76 6.42
C VAL A 35 -1.42 -8.72 7.54
N TYR A 36 -2.33 -8.95 8.49
CA TYR A 36 -2.53 -8.03 9.60
C TYR A 36 -1.31 -7.97 10.54
N ALA A 37 -0.68 -9.12 10.81
CA ALA A 37 0.55 -9.18 11.61
C ALA A 37 1.70 -8.41 10.92
N ASP A 38 1.91 -8.63 9.62
CA ASP A 38 2.93 -7.92 8.84
C ASP A 38 2.71 -6.39 8.86
N VAL A 39 1.45 -5.95 8.73
CA VAL A 39 1.10 -4.53 8.77
C VAL A 39 1.43 -3.91 10.12
N LYS A 40 1.15 -4.60 11.24
CA LYS A 40 1.52 -4.10 12.57
C LYS A 40 3.02 -3.96 12.72
N GLU A 41 3.78 -4.99 12.32
CA GLU A 41 5.24 -4.97 12.41
C GLU A 41 5.84 -3.82 11.60
N LEU A 42 5.38 -3.64 10.36
CA LEU A 42 5.87 -2.60 9.45
C LEU A 42 5.55 -1.17 9.92
N LEU A 43 4.48 -1.00 10.70
CA LEU A 43 4.02 0.28 11.23
C LEU A 43 4.43 0.51 12.71
N GLY A 44 5.01 -0.49 13.38
CA GLY A 44 5.38 -0.41 14.79
C GLY A 44 4.19 -0.31 15.75
N LEU A 45 3.09 -1.00 15.44
CA LEU A 45 1.82 -1.02 16.20
C LEU A 45 1.67 -2.24 17.10
#